data_AF-A0A9W3TKS1-F1
#
_entry.id   AF-A0A9W3TKS1-F1
#
_cell.length_a   1.000
_cell.length_b   1.000
_cell.length_c   1.000
_cell.angle_alpha   90.00
_cell.angle_beta   90.00
_cell.angle_gamma   90.00
#
_symmetry.space_group_name_H-M   'P 1'
#
loop_
_entity.id
_entity.type
_entity.pdbx_description
1 polymer ?
#
loop_
_entity_poly.entity_id
_entity_poly.type
_entity_poly.pdbx_seq_one_letter_code
_entity_poly.pdbx_strand_id
1 'polypeptide(L)'
;MKNKLSYLGFLGFLGFLGPFTFLGNISWAYYFFGFFFFFAYAKVVPDELFILHVRIAATRAFFVAVVLGGILLLSVFILENLHIIRLFVIISFFIPLGTFIINLEIFERREKKGMQDAT
;
A
#
# COMPACT_ATOMS: atom_id res chain seq x y z
N MET A 1 6.99 15.74 -16.32
CA MET A 1 6.40 15.93 -14.97
C MET A 1 6.94 14.83 -14.07
N LYS A 2 7.27 15.11 -12.80
CA LYS A 2 7.75 14.07 -11.86
C LYS A 2 6.60 13.19 -11.39
N ASN A 3 6.82 11.88 -11.30
CA ASN A 3 5.81 10.94 -10.83
C ASN A 3 5.56 11.11 -9.32
N LYS A 4 4.39 11.65 -8.96
CA LYS A 4 4.01 11.90 -7.56
C LYS A 4 3.85 10.63 -6.74
N LEU A 5 3.61 9.48 -7.38
CA LEU A 5 3.51 8.19 -6.69
C LEU A 5 4.82 7.82 -5.99
N SER A 6 5.96 8.23 -6.55
CA SER A 6 7.28 7.98 -5.96
C SER A 6 7.47 8.64 -4.59
N TYR A 7 6.69 9.68 -4.26
CA TYR A 7 6.73 10.33 -2.96
C TYR A 7 6.21 9.45 -1.82
N LEU A 8 5.42 8.41 -2.12
CA LEU A 8 5.07 7.39 -1.13
C LEU A 8 6.33 6.66 -0.61
N GLY A 9 7.42 6.64 -1.38
CA GLY A 9 8.69 6.09 -0.95
C GLY A 9 9.26 6.76 0.30
N PHE A 10 8.94 8.04 0.53
CA PHE A 10 9.37 8.74 1.75
C PHE A 10 8.76 8.17 3.03
N LEU A 11 7.60 7.50 2.95
CA LEU A 11 7.03 6.80 4.11
C LEU A 11 7.96 5.66 4.58
N GLY A 12 8.82 5.14 3.70
CA GLY A 12 9.82 4.13 4.08
C GLY A 12 10.82 4.59 5.12
N PHE A 13 11.06 5.90 5.24
CA PHE A 13 11.93 6.44 6.29
C PHE A 13 11.36 6.24 7.71
N LEU A 14 10.04 6.06 7.85
CA LEU A 14 9.44 5.71 9.14
C LEU A 14 9.92 4.34 9.64
N GLY A 15 10.42 3.48 8.74
CA GLY A 15 11.05 2.20 9.12
C GLY A 15 12.29 2.36 9.99
N PHE A 16 12.98 3.49 9.90
CA PHE A 16 14.12 3.79 10.79
C PHE A 16 13.71 4.05 12.24
N LEU A 17 12.41 4.15 12.56
CA LEU A 17 11.94 4.14 13.95
C LEU A 17 11.98 2.74 14.58
N GLY A 18 12.06 1.68 13.77
CA GLY A 18 12.06 0.29 14.26
C GLY A 18 13.15 -0.04 15.29
N PRO A 19 14.41 0.39 15.11
CA PRO A 19 15.49 0.17 16.09
C PRO A 19 15.30 0.90 17.42
N PHE A 20 14.41 1.90 17.49
CA PHE A 20 14.15 2.67 18.69
C PHE A 20 13.23 1.93 19.68
N THR A 21 13.32 0.59 19.76
CA THR A 21 12.47 -0.27 20.61
C THR A 21 12.54 0.05 22.10
N PHE A 22 13.53 0.83 22.54
CA PHE A 22 13.62 1.36 23.89
C PHE A 22 12.49 2.36 24.25
N LEU A 23 11.81 2.96 23.27
CA LEU A 23 10.63 3.83 23.47
C LEU A 23 9.30 3.07 23.55
N GLY A 24 9.30 1.74 23.37
CA GLY A 24 8.11 0.89 23.43
C GLY A 24 8.07 -0.17 22.33
N ASN A 25 6.94 -0.88 22.21
CA ASN A 25 6.75 -1.88 21.14
C ASN A 25 6.46 -1.19 19.79
N ILE A 26 7.51 -0.66 19.17
CA ILE A 26 7.51 -0.01 17.85
C ILE A 26 8.16 -0.85 16.75
N SER A 27 8.32 -2.15 16.97
CA SER A 27 8.81 -3.09 15.94
C SER A 27 7.93 -3.11 14.67
N TRP A 28 6.67 -2.69 14.77
CA TRP A 28 5.79 -2.52 13.60
C TRP A 28 6.29 -1.45 12.62
N ALA A 29 7.15 -0.53 13.05
CA ALA A 29 7.71 0.48 12.17
C ALA A 29 8.51 -0.14 11.03
N TYR A 30 9.17 -1.30 11.23
CA TYR A 30 9.93 -1.98 10.19
C TYR A 30 9.13 -2.29 8.92
N TYR A 31 7.81 -2.48 9.03
CA TYR A 31 6.96 -2.71 7.87
C TYR A 31 6.92 -1.52 6.90
N PHE A 32 7.22 -0.31 7.37
CA PHE A 32 7.28 0.87 6.52
C PHE A 32 8.39 0.79 5.48
N PHE A 33 9.47 0.02 5.70
CA PHE A 33 10.51 -0.15 4.68
C PHE A 33 9.97 -0.70 3.35
N GLY A 34 8.84 -1.42 3.36
CA GLY A 34 8.15 -1.83 2.13
C GLY A 34 7.78 -0.66 1.21
N PHE A 35 7.55 0.55 1.76
CA PHE A 35 7.25 1.73 0.96
C PHE A 35 8.43 2.17 0.07
N PHE A 36 9.68 1.80 0.36
CA PHE A 36 10.79 2.09 -0.56
C PHE A 36 10.60 1.51 -1.95
N PHE A 37 9.76 0.48 -2.11
CA PHE A 37 9.31 0.00 -3.42
C PHE A 37 8.79 1.14 -4.31
N PHE A 38 8.11 2.14 -3.76
CA PHE A 38 7.56 3.25 -4.54
C PHE A 38 8.63 4.13 -5.20
N PHE A 39 9.89 4.11 -4.75
CA PHE A 39 10.96 4.81 -5.45
C PHE A 39 11.24 4.24 -6.84
N ALA A 40 10.87 2.98 -7.12
CA ALA A 40 10.96 2.42 -8.47
C ALA A 40 10.14 3.24 -9.50
N TYR A 41 9.01 3.82 -9.06
CA TYR A 41 8.15 4.65 -9.91
C TYR A 41 8.71 6.06 -10.17
N ALA A 42 9.83 6.46 -9.53
CA ALA A 42 10.44 7.76 -9.78
C ALA A 42 10.94 7.91 -11.23
N LYS A 43 11.28 6.78 -11.88
CA LYS A 43 11.75 6.73 -13.28
C LYS A 43 10.62 6.54 -14.29
N VAL A 44 9.40 6.22 -13.84
CA VAL A 44 8.24 6.00 -14.71
C VAL A 44 7.64 7.34 -15.13
N VAL A 45 7.42 7.52 -16.43
CA VAL A 45 6.76 8.72 -16.96
C VAL A 45 5.27 8.63 -16.63
N PRO A 46 4.69 9.59 -15.90
CA PRO A 46 3.27 9.56 -15.56
C PRO A 46 2.43 10.08 -16.73
N ASP A 47 2.20 9.23 -17.71
CA ASP A 47 1.28 9.49 -18.82
C ASP A 47 -0.19 9.36 -18.38
N GLU A 48 -1.12 9.68 -19.29
CA GLU A 48 -2.56 9.68 -18.98
C GLU A 48 -3.06 8.28 -18.61
N LEU A 49 -2.54 7.24 -19.28
CA LEU A 49 -2.90 5.85 -19.04
C LEU A 49 -2.41 5.39 -17.65
N PHE A 50 -1.16 5.69 -17.28
CA PHE A 50 -0.62 5.40 -15.96
C PHE A 50 -1.45 6.08 -14.86
N ILE A 51 -1.79 7.36 -15.03
CA ILE A 51 -2.62 8.09 -14.07
C ILE A 51 -4.01 7.44 -13.91
N LEU A 52 -4.61 6.98 -15.02
CA LEU A 52 -5.87 6.25 -15.00
C LEU A 52 -5.74 4.92 -14.26
N HIS A 53 -4.70 4.13 -14.54
CA HIS A 53 -4.42 2.87 -13.85
C HIS A 53 -4.21 3.06 -12.34
N VAL A 54 -3.44 4.07 -11.95
CA VAL A 54 -3.26 4.46 -10.54
C VAL A 54 -4.61 4.78 -9.90
N ARG A 55 -5.48 5.56 -10.58
CA ARG A 55 -6.81 5.89 -10.06
C ARG A 55 -7.68 4.64 -9.90
N ILE A 56 -7.71 3.75 -10.89
CA ILE A 56 -8.49 2.51 -10.83
C ILE A 56 -7.99 1.61 -9.70
N ALA A 57 -6.68 1.43 -9.58
CA ALA A 57 -6.07 0.66 -8.50
C ALA A 57 -6.40 1.26 -7.13
N ALA A 58 -6.30 2.59 -6.99
CA ALA A 58 -6.62 3.32 -5.76
C ALA A 58 -8.10 3.18 -5.38
N THR A 59 -9.02 3.30 -6.34
CA THR A 59 -10.46 3.12 -6.10
C THR A 59 -10.78 1.71 -5.61
N ARG A 60 -10.18 0.67 -6.23
CA ARG A 60 -10.35 -0.72 -5.78
C ARG A 60 -9.85 -0.92 -4.35
N ALA A 61 -8.64 -0.44 -4.07
CA ALA A 61 -8.06 -0.51 -2.73
C ALA A 61 -8.88 0.27 -1.69
N PHE A 62 -9.44 1.43 -2.06
CA PHE A 62 -10.31 2.22 -1.20
C PHE A 62 -11.55 1.44 -0.75
N PHE A 63 -12.26 0.78 -1.66
CA PHE A 63 -13.42 -0.02 -1.28
C PHE A 63 -13.05 -1.21 -0.39
N VAL A 64 -11.92 -1.87 -0.66
CA VAL A 64 -11.39 -2.92 0.22
C VAL A 64 -11.07 -2.36 1.61
N ALA A 65 -10.47 -1.16 1.69
CA ALA A 65 -10.19 -0.49 2.96
C ALA A 65 -11.46 -0.12 3.73
N VAL A 66 -12.51 0.36 3.06
CA VAL A 66 -13.80 0.69 3.69
C VAL A 66 -14.44 -0.55 4.31
N VAL A 67 -14.48 -1.66 3.57
CA VAL A 67 -15.04 -2.92 4.07
C VAL A 67 -14.25 -3.45 5.27
N LEU A 68 -12.93 -3.54 5.16
CA LEU A 68 -12.09 -4.03 6.26
C LEU A 68 -12.06 -3.07 7.45
N GLY A 69 -12.15 -1.76 7.21
CA GLY A 69 -12.27 -0.74 8.25
C GLY A 69 -13.58 -0.87 9.02
N GLY A 70 -14.69 -1.18 8.35
CA GLY A 70 -15.96 -1.49 8.99
C GLY A 70 -15.87 -2.74 9.87
N ILE A 71 -15.25 -3.81 9.37
CA ILE A 71 -15.03 -5.06 10.13
C ILE A 71 -14.14 -4.78 11.35
N LEU A 72 -13.05 -4.03 11.20
CA LEU A 72 -12.19 -3.62 12.30
C LEU A 72 -13.00 -2.85 13.35
N LEU A 73 -13.80 -1.88 12.94
CA LEU A 73 -14.59 -1.05 13.86
C LEU A 73 -15.58 -1.91 14.66
N LEU A 74 -16.31 -2.82 13.99
CA LEU A 74 -17.19 -3.79 14.67
C LEU A 74 -16.41 -4.69 15.63
N SER A 75 -15.21 -5.13 15.23
CA SER A 75 -14.36 -5.98 16.08
C SER A 75 -13.96 -5.29 17.38
N VAL A 76 -13.75 -3.97 17.37
CA VAL A 76 -13.41 -3.18 18.57
C VAL A 76 -14.59 -3.10 19.55
N PHE A 77 -15.83 -3.02 19.04
CA PHE A 77 -17.03 -2.94 19.89
C PHE A 77 -17.48 -4.29 20.44
N ILE A 78 -17.25 -5.37 19.70
CA ILE A 78 -17.78 -6.70 20.03
C ILE A 78 -16.73 -7.55 20.76
N LEU A 79 -15.45 -7.43 20.40
CA LEU A 79 -14.40 -8.29 20.92
C LEU A 79 -13.64 -7.59 22.04
N GLU A 80 -13.52 -8.24 23.20
CA GLU A 80 -12.69 -7.75 24.30
C GLU A 80 -11.22 -8.22 24.20
N ASN A 81 -10.88 -8.97 23.14
CA ASN A 81 -9.55 -9.54 22.96
C ASN A 81 -8.64 -8.65 22.12
N LEU A 82 -7.66 -8.02 22.80
CA LEU A 82 -6.68 -7.12 22.19
C LEU A 82 -5.81 -7.78 21.10
N HIS A 83 -5.51 -9.08 21.21
CA HIS A 83 -4.71 -9.77 20.19
C HIS A 83 -5.47 -9.89 18.87
N ILE A 84 -6.77 -10.18 18.94
CA ILE A 84 -7.62 -10.29 17.76
C ILE A 84 -7.81 -8.92 17.10
N ILE A 85 -8.04 -7.87 17.90
CA ILE A 85 -8.14 -6.49 17.39
C ILE A 85 -6.85 -6.08 16.67
N ARG A 86 -5.67 -6.35 17.26
CA ARG A 86 -4.38 -6.05 16.62
C ARG A 86 -4.23 -6.75 15.28
N LEU A 87 -4.68 -8.00 15.16
CA LEU A 87 -4.68 -8.73 13.90
C LEU A 87 -5.58 -8.06 12.86
N PHE A 88 -6.79 -7.62 13.23
CA PHE A 88 -7.67 -6.88 12.33
C PHE A 88 -7.07 -5.54 11.89
N VAL A 89 -6.36 -4.83 12.77
CA VAL A 89 -5.64 -3.59 12.41
C VAL A 89 -4.62 -3.88 11.31
N ILE A 90 -3.77 -4.91 11.49
CA ILE A 90 -2.77 -5.31 10.49
C ILE A 90 -3.46 -5.65 9.16
N ILE A 91 -4.48 -6.51 9.18
CA ILE A 91 -5.21 -6.92 7.99
C ILE A 91 -5.84 -5.72 7.26
N SER A 92 -6.50 -4.82 8.00
CA SER A 92 -7.16 -3.63 7.45
C SER A 92 -6.21 -2.65 6.78
N PHE A 93 -4.92 -2.69 7.13
CA PHE A 93 -3.90 -1.85 6.51
C PHE A 93 -3.21 -2.55 5.33
N PHE A 94 -2.75 -3.79 5.52
CA PHE A 94 -1.94 -4.48 4.51
C PHE A 94 -2.74 -5.04 3.35
N ILE A 95 -3.99 -5.50 3.55
CA ILE A 95 -4.79 -6.03 2.43
C ILE A 95 -5.15 -4.94 1.41
N PRO A 96 -5.63 -3.74 1.80
CA PRO A 96 -5.88 -2.67 0.83
C PRO A 96 -4.61 -2.21 0.13
N LEU A 97 -3.50 -2.07 0.88
CA LEU A 97 -2.20 -1.70 0.30
C LEU A 97 -1.72 -2.74 -0.71
N GLY A 98 -1.82 -4.03 -0.38
CA GLY A 98 -1.51 -5.13 -1.28
C GLY A 98 -2.42 -5.12 -2.51
N THR A 99 -3.72 -4.87 -2.33
CA THR A 99 -4.68 -4.73 -3.43
C THR A 99 -4.27 -3.61 -4.38
N PHE A 100 -3.87 -2.45 -3.84
CA PHE A 100 -3.37 -1.33 -4.64
C PHE A 100 -2.14 -1.73 -5.47
N ILE A 101 -1.12 -2.27 -4.81
CA ILE A 101 0.17 -2.64 -5.44
C ILE A 101 -0.03 -3.72 -6.50
N ILE A 102 -0.78 -4.79 -6.20
CA ILE A 102 -1.04 -5.90 -7.12
C ILE A 102 -1.79 -5.40 -8.36
N ASN A 103 -2.84 -4.59 -8.19
CA ASN A 103 -3.57 -4.05 -9.33
C ASN A 103 -2.67 -3.16 -10.20
N LEU A 104 -1.87 -2.30 -9.59
CA LEU A 104 -0.96 -1.42 -10.31
C LEU A 104 0.09 -2.21 -11.11
N GLU A 105 0.73 -3.20 -10.47
CA GLU A 105 1.71 -4.09 -11.11
C GLU A 105 1.09 -4.89 -12.27
N ILE A 106 -0.16 -5.36 -12.12
CA ILE A 106 -0.87 -6.05 -13.20
C ILE A 106 -1.08 -5.12 -14.40
N PHE A 107 -1.47 -3.86 -14.18
CA PHE A 107 -1.65 -2.89 -15.26
C PHE A 107 -0.34 -2.62 -15.99
N GLU A 108 0.75 -2.38 -15.27
CA GLU A 108 2.07 -2.14 -15.88
C GLU A 108 2.59 -3.36 -16.65
N ARG A 109 2.37 -4.58 -16.14
CA ARG A 109 2.78 -5.80 -16.84
C ARG A 109 1.98 -6.01 -18.13
N ARG A 110 0.69 -5.68 -18.12
CA ARG A 110 -0.16 -5.76 -19.32
C ARG A 110 0.27 -4.74 -20.37
N GLU A 111 0.61 -3.53 -19.94
CA GLU A 111 1.11 -2.48 -20.82
C GLU A 111 2.45 -2.87 -21.48
N LYS A 112 3.41 -3.36 -20.68
CA LYS A 112 4.70 -3.83 -21.22
C LYS A 112 4.54 -4.97 -22.23
N LYS A 113 3.60 -5.90 -22.01
CA LYS A 113 3.29 -6.97 -22.97
C LYS A 113 2.66 -6.44 -24.25
N GLY A 114 1.68 -5.55 -24.14
CA GLY A 114 1.03 -4.95 -25.32
C GLY A 114 2.01 -4.16 -26.20
N MET A 115 3.03 -3.54 -25.61
CA MET A 115 4.11 -2.88 -26.37
C MET A 115 5.01 -3.88 -27.09
N GLN A 116 5.29 -5.05 -26.50
CA GLN A 116 6.12 -6.08 -27.13
C GLN A 116 5.42 -6.73 -28.32
N ASP A 117 4.13 -7.04 -28.19
CA ASP A 117 3.33 -7.67 -29.26
C ASP A 117 3.07 -6.74 -30.47
N ALA A 118 3.31 -5.44 -30.32
CA ALA A 118 3.13 -4.43 -31.37
C ALA A 118 4.41 -4.11 -32.18
N THR A 119 5.54 -4.78 -31.87
CA THR A 119 6.85 -4.61 -32.53
C THR A 119 7.21 -5.85 -33.32
#